data_AF-A0A5E4JJD1-F1
#
_entry.id   AF-A0A5E4JJD1-F1
#
_cell.length_a   1.000
_cell.length_b   1.000
_cell.length_c   1.000
_cell.angle_alpha   90.00
_cell.angle_beta   90.00
_cell.angle_gamma   90.00
#
_symmetry.space_group_name_H-M   'P 1'
#
loop_
_entity.id
_entity.type
_entity.pdbx_description
1 polymer ?
#
loop_
_entity_poly.entity_id
_entity_poly.type
_entity_poly.pdbx_seq_one_letter_code
_entity_poly.pdbx_strand_id
1 'polypeptide(L)' 'MVKIQLDLSENEDRLVELYKLSNKLKTKQEAIKRMIQYFEVEVKPKNIHKEEYFK' A
#
# COMPACT_ATOMS: atom_id res chain seq x y z
N MET A 1 5.56 -13.65 -1.30
CA MET A 1 4.74 -12.50 -1.77
C MET A 1 3.43 -12.52 -1.00
N VAL A 2 3.14 -11.47 -0.23
CA VAL A 2 1.84 -11.32 0.45
C VAL A 2 0.90 -10.57 -0.48
N LYS A 3 -0.33 -11.09 -0.67
CA LYS A 3 -1.39 -10.42 -1.42
C LYS A 3 -2.25 -9.64 -0.42
N ILE A 4 -2.49 -8.37 -0.69
CA ILE A 4 -3.33 -7.49 0.12
C ILE A 4 -4.50 -7.07 -0.75
N GLN A 5 -5.72 -7.30 -0.29
CA GLN A 5 -6.92 -6.72 -0.88
C GLN A 5 -7.15 -5.36 -0.25
N LEU A 6 -7.37 -4.35 -1.09
CA LEU A 6 -7.68 -2.98 -0.68
C LEU A 6 -8.99 -2.60 -1.34
N ASP A 7 -9.99 -2.33 -0.52
CA ASP A 7 -11.25 -1.77 -1.00
C ASP A 7 -11.13 -0.24 -0.93
N LEU A 8 -11.14 0.39 -2.10
CA LEU A 8 -11.07 1.85 -2.24
C LEU A 8 -12.47 2.38 -2.53
N SER A 9 -12.83 3.47 -1.88
CA SER A 9 -13.96 4.29 -2.32
C SER A 9 -13.66 4.92 -3.68
N GLU A 10 -14.70 5.39 -4.37
CA GLU A 10 -14.55 6.00 -5.70
C GLU A 10 -13.57 7.20 -5.69
N ASN A 11 -13.60 8.00 -4.62
CA ASN A 11 -12.70 9.15 -4.47
C ASN A 11 -11.24 8.73 -4.28
N GLU A 12 -11.00 7.68 -3.48
CA GLU A 12 -9.66 7.13 -3.27
C GLU A 12 -9.10 6.50 -4.55
N ASP A 13 -9.94 5.81 -5.33
CA ASP A 13 -9.52 5.26 -6.62
C ASP A 13 -9.11 6.36 -7.61
N ARG A 14 -9.88 7.45 -7.67
CA ARG A 14 -9.54 8.64 -8.48
C ARG A 14 -8.22 9.27 -8.02
N LEU A 15 -7.97 9.35 -6.72
CA LEU A 15 -6.72 9.87 -6.18
C LEU A 15 -5.52 9.01 -6.62
N VAL A 16 -5.64 7.68 -6.55
CA VAL A 16 -4.62 6.74 -7.01
C VAL A 16 -4.36 6.89 -8.50
N GLU A 17 -5.42 7.06 -9.31
CA GLU A 17 -5.29 7.31 -10.75
C GLU A 17 -4.59 8.63 -11.07
N LEU A 18 -4.94 9.72 -10.39
CA LEU A 18 -4.26 11.00 -10.55
C LEU A 18 -2.79 10.91 -10.16
N TYR A 19 -2.47 10.25 -9.05
CA TYR A 19 -1.10 10.03 -8.62
C TYR A 19 -0.30 9.22 -9.66
N LYS A 20 -0.91 8.15 -10.20
CA LYS A 20 -0.33 7.33 -11.27
C LYS A 20 0.01 8.16 -12.50
N LEU A 21 -0.91 9.00 -12.97
CA LEU A 21 -0.72 9.86 -14.13
C LEU A 21 0.37 10.92 -13.89
N SER A 22 0.31 11.62 -12.76
CA SER A 22 1.28 12.65 -12.38
C SER A 22 2.71 12.09 -12.29
N ASN A 23 2.85 10.87 -11.77
CA ASN A 23 4.15 10.21 -11.58
C ASN A 23 4.56 9.28 -12.73
N LYS A 24 3.81 9.28 -13.85
CA LYS A 24 4.06 8.45 -15.05
C LYS A 24 4.20 6.95 -14.73
N LEU A 25 3.43 6.47 -13.75
CA LEU A 25 3.46 5.07 -13.31
C LEU A 25 2.59 4.20 -14.23
N LYS A 26 2.93 2.93 -14.37
CA LYS A 26 2.24 2.04 -15.31
C LYS A 26 0.98 1.41 -14.72
N THR A 27 0.96 1.20 -13.40
CA THR A 27 -0.13 0.47 -12.74
C THR A 27 -0.59 1.15 -11.45
N LYS A 28 -1.87 0.97 -11.10
CA LYS A 28 -2.42 1.39 -9.80
C LYS A 28 -1.65 0.76 -8.63
N GLN A 29 -1.23 -0.50 -8.78
CA GLN A 29 -0.48 -1.19 -7.73
C GLN A 29 0.87 -0.51 -7.43
N GLU A 30 1.57 -0.04 -8.46
CA GLU A 30 2.82 0.70 -8.30
C GLU A 30 2.59 2.07 -7.65
N ALA A 31 1.52 2.76 -8.04
CA ALA A 31 1.09 4.00 -7.41
C ALA A 31 0.82 3.80 -5.92
N ILE A 32 -0.01 2.83 -5.55
CA ILE A 32 -0.33 2.52 -4.16
C ILE A 32 0.94 2.17 -3.38
N LYS A 33 1.84 1.34 -3.92
CA LYS A 33 3.11 0.99 -3.28
C LYS A 33 3.97 2.22 -2.97
N ARG A 34 4.08 3.16 -3.90
CA ARG A 34 4.83 4.40 -3.66
C ARG A 34 4.11 5.31 -2.67
N MET A 35 2.79 5.41 -2.76
CA MET A 35 2.00 6.19 -1.81
C MET A 35 2.22 5.68 -0.38
N ILE A 36 2.01 4.39 -0.12
CA ILE A 36 2.15 3.79 1.23
C ILE A 36 3.57 3.86 1.78
N GLN A 37 4.62 3.93 0.94
CA GLN A 37 6.00 4.11 1.40
C GLN A 37 6.20 5.43 2.15
N TYR A 38 5.42 6.45 1.83
CA TYR A 38 5.49 7.76 2.48
C TYR A 38 4.55 7.91 3.67
N PHE A 39 3.67 6.94 3.93
CA PHE A 39 2.92 6.95 5.17
C PHE A 39 3.83 6.38 6.26
N GLU A 40 4.11 7.18 7.30
CA GLU A 40 4.67 6.69 8.56
C GLU A 40 3.66 5.80 9.28
N VAL A 41 3.36 4.64 8.71
CA VAL A 41 2.58 3.60 9.40
C VAL A 41 3.55 2.47 9.70
N GLU A 42 3.69 2.14 10.98
CA GLU A 42 4.21 0.84 11.37
C GLU A 42 3.26 -0.23 10.80
N VAL A 43 3.64 -0.83 9.66
CA VAL A 43 2.93 -1.99 9.10
C VAL A 43 3.24 -3.21 9.98
N LYS A 44 2.62 -3.25 11.17
CA LYS A 44 2.66 -4.39 12.08
C LYS A 44 1.60 -5.40 11.61
N PRO A 45 1.99 -6.64 11.25
CA PRO A 45 1.01 -7.67 10.96
C PRO A 45 0.16 -7.91 12.21
N LYS A 46 -1.17 -7.98 12.07
CA LYS A 46 -2.10 -8.16 13.20
C LYS A 46 -1.81 -9.42 14.05
N ASN A 47 -1.12 -10.41 13.49
CA ASN A 47 -0.80 -11.69 14.15
C ASN A 47 0.70 -12.02 14.10
N ILE A 48 1.57 -11.19 14.69
CA ILE A 48 2.90 -11.68 15.10
C ILE A 48 2.81 -12.08 16.57
N HIS A 49 2.84 -13.39 16.84
CA HIS A 49 3.27 -13.87 18.15
C HIS A 49 4.72 -13.41 18.33
N LYS A 50 4.99 -12.61 19.37
CA LYS A 50 6.27 -11.92 19.65
C LYS A 50 7.54 -12.78 19.55
N GLU A 51 7.41 -14.10 19.46
CA GLU A 51 8.49 -15.07 19.58
C GLU A 51 9.17 -15.42 18.25
N GLU A 52 8.61 -15.08 17.09
CA GLU A 52 9.18 -15.45 15.78
C GLU A 52 10.03 -14.35 15.12
N TYR A 53 10.08 -13.13 15.67
CA TYR A 53 10.78 -12.02 15.01
C TYR A 53 12.30 -11.95 15.28
N PHE A 54 12.86 -12.88 16.06
CA PHE A 54 14.28 -12.91 16.43
C PHE A 54 14.98 -14.25 16.16
N LYS A 55 14.64 -14.95 15.07
CA LYS A 55 15.47 -16.05 14.55
C LYS A 55 15.83 -15.86 13.09
#